data_AF-A0A0M4AZ95-F1
#
_entry.id   AF-A0A0M4AZ95-F1
#
_cell.length_a   1.000
_cell.length_b   1.000
_cell.length_c   1.000
_cell.angle_alpha   90.00
_cell.angle_beta   90.00
_cell.angle_gamma   90.00
#
_symmetry.space_group_name_H-M   'P 1'
#
loop_
_entity.id
_entity.type
_entity.pdbx_description
1 polymer ?
#
loop_
_entity_poly.entity_id
_entity_poly.type
_entity_poly.pdbx_seq_one_letter_code
_entity_poly.pdbx_strand_id
1 'polypeptide(L)'
;MYYILLVNSTVTGDVGATNPVNILNVQGDNTTQVNLQGNVTVNELNYTNTGITTVGGTLTATTGVNCGGFASTLTFNGTGRPYTFASSVANAGSAILNVDTDLTVTNQTIGTIKTINIGTLGTPQDLTIAVNQAALGLLVGGNKINFSDSNSTLILQIWSSSSRNI
;
A
#
# COMPACT_ATOMS: atom_id res chain seq x y z
N MET A 1 -17.95 -17.02 -5.22
CA MET A 1 -17.12 -15.84 -4.89
C MET A 1 -17.19 -15.62 -3.40
N TYR A 2 -16.04 -15.45 -2.73
CA TYR A 2 -15.99 -15.20 -1.30
C TYR A 2 -15.60 -13.74 -1.05
N TYR A 3 -16.35 -13.09 -0.15
CA TYR A 3 -16.14 -11.73 0.30
C TYR A 3 -15.86 -11.81 1.79
N ILE A 4 -14.84 -11.10 2.27
CA ILE A 4 -14.52 -11.00 3.70
C ILE A 4 -14.77 -9.56 4.12
N LEU A 5 -15.43 -9.37 5.26
CA LEU A 5 -15.47 -8.10 5.95
C LEU A 5 -14.61 -8.20 7.20
N LEU A 6 -13.60 -7.36 7.30
CA LEU A 6 -12.80 -7.20 8.51
C LEU A 6 -13.17 -5.87 9.18
N VAL A 7 -13.54 -5.96 10.45
CA VAL A 7 -13.86 -4.83 11.32
C VAL A 7 -13.05 -5.02 12.60
N ASN A 8 -12.22 -4.03 12.95
CA ASN A 8 -11.40 -4.06 14.18
C ASN A 8 -10.73 -5.43 14.44
N SER A 9 -10.02 -5.94 13.44
CA SER A 9 -9.56 -7.33 13.39
C SER A 9 -8.05 -7.41 13.29
N THR A 10 -7.46 -8.41 13.95
CA THR A 10 -6.07 -8.81 13.72
C THR A 10 -6.04 -10.18 13.05
N VAL A 11 -5.41 -10.26 11.89
CA VAL A 11 -5.17 -11.50 11.16
C VAL A 11 -3.67 -11.79 11.22
N THR A 12 -3.30 -12.86 11.91
CA THR A 12 -1.89 -13.21 12.20
C THR A 12 -1.21 -13.99 11.06
N GLY A 13 -1.98 -14.49 10.09
CA GLY A 13 -1.48 -15.25 8.95
C GLY A 13 -1.67 -14.52 7.62
N ASP A 14 -1.30 -15.19 6.54
CA ASP A 14 -1.51 -14.68 5.19
C ASP A 14 -3.00 -14.67 4.82
N VAL A 15 -3.46 -13.57 4.24
CA VAL A 15 -4.81 -13.44 3.69
C VAL A 15 -4.79 -13.84 2.23
N GLY A 16 -5.67 -14.77 1.86
CA GLY A 16 -5.88 -15.19 0.47
C GLY A 16 -4.79 -16.10 -0.12
N ALA A 17 -3.84 -16.55 0.68
CA ALA A 17 -2.80 -17.50 0.25
C ALA A 17 -3.34 -18.88 -0.14
N THR A 18 -4.28 -19.43 0.65
CA THR A 18 -4.85 -20.76 0.41
C THR A 18 -6.26 -20.74 -0.18
N ASN A 19 -6.98 -19.64 0.03
CA ASN A 19 -8.37 -19.48 -0.39
C ASN A 19 -8.51 -18.13 -1.10
N PRO A 20 -8.68 -18.10 -2.42
CA PRO A 20 -8.79 -16.84 -3.16
C PRO A 20 -9.90 -15.94 -2.59
N VAL A 21 -9.53 -14.73 -2.19
CA VAL A 21 -10.47 -13.71 -1.69
C VAL A 21 -10.79 -12.78 -2.85
N ASN A 22 -12.07 -12.71 -3.24
CA ASN A 22 -12.47 -11.86 -4.36
C ASN A 22 -12.47 -10.38 -3.93
N ILE A 23 -13.09 -10.08 -2.80
CA ILE A 23 -13.01 -8.73 -2.22
C ILE A 23 -12.76 -8.87 -0.73
N LEU A 24 -11.70 -8.21 -0.27
CA LEU A 24 -11.47 -7.96 1.15
C LEU A 24 -12.00 -6.56 1.47
N ASN A 25 -13.19 -6.51 2.05
CA ASN A 25 -13.75 -5.28 2.57
C ASN A 25 -13.09 -4.98 3.92
N VAL A 26 -12.45 -3.82 3.99
CA VAL A 26 -11.91 -3.31 5.24
C VAL A 26 -12.77 -2.15 5.70
N GLN A 27 -13.30 -2.31 6.91
CA GLN A 27 -14.01 -1.26 7.62
C GLN A 27 -13.25 -0.99 8.91
N GLY A 28 -12.28 -0.08 8.82
CA GLY A 28 -11.78 0.63 9.99
C GLY A 28 -12.55 1.94 10.17
N ASP A 29 -12.41 2.52 11.35
CA ASP A 29 -12.61 3.95 11.57
C ASP A 29 -11.30 4.56 12.14
N ASN A 30 -11.30 5.85 12.46
CA ASN A 30 -10.15 6.53 13.07
C ASN A 30 -9.75 5.94 14.44
N THR A 31 -10.52 5.01 15.00
CA THR A 31 -10.33 4.40 16.32
C THR A 31 -10.10 2.89 16.29
N THR A 32 -10.39 2.23 15.17
CA THR A 32 -10.31 0.77 15.01
C THR A 32 -9.51 0.41 13.76
N GLN A 33 -8.43 -0.35 13.98
CA GLN A 33 -7.53 -0.76 12.90
C GLN A 33 -7.82 -2.18 12.46
N VAL A 34 -7.61 -2.45 11.18
CA VAL A 34 -7.45 -3.83 10.68
C VAL A 34 -5.95 -4.11 10.54
N ASN A 35 -5.45 -5.10 11.26
CA ASN A 35 -4.05 -5.49 11.25
C ASN A 35 -3.87 -6.81 10.51
N LEU A 36 -3.26 -6.77 9.33
CA LEU A 36 -2.97 -7.91 8.47
C LEU A 36 -1.49 -8.24 8.60
N GLN A 37 -1.10 -9.10 9.53
CA GLN A 37 0.31 -9.31 9.88
C GLN A 37 1.09 -10.12 8.84
N GLY A 38 0.41 -10.92 8.02
CA GLY A 38 1.00 -11.69 6.94
C GLY A 38 0.99 -10.97 5.58
N ASN A 39 1.25 -11.73 4.52
CA ASN A 39 1.01 -11.30 3.15
C ASN A 39 -0.49 -11.25 2.86
N VAL A 40 -0.88 -10.37 1.95
CA VAL A 40 -2.28 -10.18 1.54
C VAL A 40 -2.34 -10.34 0.03
N THR A 41 -3.00 -11.40 -0.43
CA THR A 41 -3.27 -11.67 -1.84
C THR A 41 -4.77 -11.73 -2.06
N VAL A 42 -5.33 -10.71 -2.69
CA VAL A 42 -6.77 -10.58 -2.94
C VAL A 42 -7.00 -10.12 -4.37
N ASN A 43 -8.23 -10.24 -4.87
CA ASN A 43 -8.56 -9.59 -6.14
C ASN A 43 -8.72 -8.08 -5.93
N GLU A 44 -9.60 -7.66 -5.01
CA GLU A 44 -9.74 -6.25 -4.60
C GLU A 44 -9.57 -6.08 -3.09
N LEU A 45 -8.81 -5.06 -2.68
CA LEU A 45 -8.83 -4.52 -1.32
C LEU A 45 -9.74 -3.29 -1.33
N ASN A 46 -10.88 -3.35 -0.65
CA ASN A 46 -11.89 -2.31 -0.72
C ASN A 46 -12.12 -1.67 0.66
N TYR A 47 -11.89 -0.37 0.75
CA TYR A 47 -12.24 0.41 1.93
C TYR A 47 -13.70 0.86 1.84
N THR A 48 -14.49 0.43 2.82
CA THR A 48 -15.91 0.79 2.90
C THR A 48 -16.17 1.97 3.85
N ASN A 49 -15.14 2.47 4.55
CA ASN A 49 -15.20 3.61 5.47
C ASN A 49 -13.80 4.26 5.67
N THR A 50 -13.73 5.30 6.50
CA THR A 50 -12.52 6.00 7.00
C THR A 50 -11.65 5.11 7.90
N GLY A 51 -11.08 4.03 7.35
CA GLY A 51 -10.35 3.05 8.14
C GLY A 51 -8.84 3.08 8.01
N ILE A 52 -8.16 2.59 9.06
CA ILE A 52 -6.73 2.31 9.03
C ILE A 52 -6.52 0.80 8.82
N THR A 53 -5.81 0.43 7.76
CA THR A 53 -5.30 -0.94 7.58
C THR A 53 -3.80 -0.93 7.73
N THR A 54 -3.29 -1.84 8.55
CA THR A 54 -1.85 -2.11 8.69
C THR A 54 -1.52 -3.40 7.97
N VAL A 55 -0.48 -3.39 7.14
CA VAL A 55 0.01 -4.59 6.42
C VAL A 55 1.43 -4.96 6.88
N GLY A 56 1.57 -6.22 7.29
CA GLY A 56 2.76 -6.84 7.85
C GLY A 56 3.65 -7.59 6.84
N GLY A 57 3.29 -7.60 5.55
CA GLY A 57 4.08 -8.19 4.47
C GLY A 57 3.79 -7.62 3.08
N THR A 58 3.75 -8.49 2.07
CA THR A 58 3.42 -8.11 0.69
C THR A 58 1.92 -7.89 0.53
N LEU A 59 1.51 -6.78 -0.08
CA LEU A 59 0.12 -6.55 -0.50
C LEU A 59 -0.02 -6.62 -2.02
N THR A 60 -0.79 -7.61 -2.47
CA THR A 60 -1.16 -7.86 -3.87
C THR A 60 -2.68 -7.89 -3.99
N ALA A 61 -3.24 -6.83 -4.58
CA ALA A 61 -4.63 -6.72 -5.02
C ALA A 61 -4.65 -6.65 -6.54
N THR A 62 -5.10 -7.72 -7.21
CA THR A 62 -4.96 -7.87 -8.67
C THR A 62 -5.81 -6.91 -9.50
N THR A 63 -7.00 -6.54 -9.03
CA THR A 63 -7.79 -5.44 -9.62
C THR A 63 -7.52 -4.09 -8.96
N GLY A 64 -6.85 -4.10 -7.80
CA GLY A 64 -6.31 -2.93 -7.15
C GLY A 64 -6.91 -2.64 -5.77
N VAL A 65 -6.41 -1.57 -5.19
CA VAL A 65 -6.90 -0.98 -3.94
C VAL A 65 -7.93 0.10 -4.26
N ASN A 66 -9.10 -0.02 -3.67
CA ASN A 66 -10.19 0.93 -3.80
C ASN A 66 -10.42 1.63 -2.46
N CYS A 67 -10.09 2.92 -2.40
CA CYS A 67 -10.25 3.75 -1.20
C CYS A 67 -11.61 4.46 -1.13
N GLY A 68 -12.51 4.23 -2.09
CA GLY A 68 -13.94 4.60 -2.01
C GLY A 68 -14.26 6.10 -1.88
N GLY A 69 -13.31 7.01 -2.08
CA GLY A 69 -13.50 8.44 -1.79
C GLY A 69 -13.37 8.81 -0.31
N PHE A 70 -13.13 7.83 0.56
CA PHE A 70 -12.95 8.03 2.00
C PHE A 70 -11.53 8.47 2.32
N ALA A 71 -11.33 9.08 3.50
CA ALA A 71 -10.01 9.36 4.06
C ALA A 71 -9.43 8.09 4.72
N SER A 72 -9.33 7.00 3.96
CA SER A 72 -8.73 5.76 4.44
C SER A 72 -7.22 5.88 4.54
N THR A 73 -6.63 5.10 5.44
CA THR A 73 -5.17 5.05 5.64
C THR A 73 -4.69 3.62 5.47
N LEU A 74 -3.74 3.42 4.55
CA LEU A 74 -2.97 2.20 4.43
C LEU A 74 -1.61 2.43 5.08
N THR A 75 -1.22 1.56 6.01
CA THR A 75 0.02 1.68 6.79
C THR A 75 0.88 0.44 6.60
N PHE A 76 2.16 0.64 6.33
CA PHE A 76 3.19 -0.40 6.37
C PHE A 76 4.13 -0.05 7.53
N ASN A 77 4.06 -0.78 8.65
CA ASN A 77 4.76 -0.43 9.90
C ASN A 77 5.44 -1.61 10.61
N GLY A 78 5.57 -2.76 9.95
CA GLY A 78 6.09 -3.95 10.61
C GLY A 78 7.63 -3.98 10.64
N THR A 79 8.18 -4.71 11.61
CA THR A 79 9.62 -4.90 11.78
C THR A 79 10.08 -6.16 11.06
N GLY A 80 11.11 -6.06 10.21
CA GLY A 80 11.98 -7.20 9.90
C GLY A 80 11.87 -7.86 8.52
N ARG A 81 11.26 -7.22 7.51
CA ARG A 81 11.31 -7.68 6.11
C ARG A 81 11.25 -6.49 5.14
N PRO A 82 11.79 -6.59 3.91
CA PRO A 82 11.44 -5.66 2.85
C PRO A 82 9.94 -5.82 2.53
N TYR A 83 9.18 -4.73 2.61
CA TYR A 83 7.76 -4.73 2.28
C TYR A 83 7.58 -4.48 0.79
N THR A 84 6.54 -5.08 0.20
CA THR A 84 6.20 -4.85 -1.20
C THR A 84 4.73 -4.50 -1.36
N PHE A 85 4.45 -3.36 -1.98
CA PHE A 85 3.12 -3.00 -2.45
C PHE A 85 3.03 -3.24 -3.95
N ALA A 86 2.47 -4.40 -4.32
CA ALA A 86 2.37 -4.91 -5.68
C ALA A 86 0.95 -4.80 -6.24
N SER A 87 0.27 -3.68 -5.98
CA SER A 87 -1.11 -3.48 -6.38
C SER A 87 -1.28 -2.16 -7.12
N SER A 88 -2.24 -2.10 -8.04
CA SER A 88 -2.72 -0.81 -8.53
C SER A 88 -3.56 -0.10 -7.46
N VAL A 89 -3.69 1.22 -7.56
CA VAL A 89 -4.66 2.04 -6.84
C VAL A 89 -5.76 2.37 -7.83
N ALA A 90 -6.90 1.67 -7.73
CA ALA A 90 -8.03 1.80 -8.64
C ALA A 90 -8.83 3.08 -8.39
N ASN A 91 -8.96 3.48 -7.12
CA ASN A 91 -9.59 4.73 -6.72
C ASN A 91 -8.91 5.25 -5.45
N ALA A 92 -8.19 6.37 -5.56
CA ALA A 92 -7.42 6.92 -4.46
C ALA A 92 -8.23 7.79 -3.50
N GLY A 93 -9.30 8.47 -3.95
CA GLY A 93 -10.06 9.39 -3.11
C GLY A 93 -9.19 10.40 -2.34
N SER A 94 -9.35 10.45 -1.02
CA SER A 94 -8.50 11.22 -0.10
C SER A 94 -7.56 10.33 0.72
N ALA A 95 -7.17 9.17 0.18
CA ALA A 95 -6.41 8.18 0.91
C ALA A 95 -5.01 8.66 1.30
N ILE A 96 -4.55 8.11 2.43
CA ILE A 96 -3.23 8.32 3.00
C ILE A 96 -2.47 6.98 2.93
N LEU A 97 -1.20 7.05 2.55
CA LEU A 97 -0.25 5.96 2.71
C LEU A 97 0.80 6.35 3.74
N ASN A 98 0.93 5.56 4.81
CA ASN A 98 2.02 5.69 5.77
C ASN A 98 3.04 4.58 5.52
N VAL A 99 4.30 4.99 5.40
CA VAL A 99 5.46 4.13 5.16
C VAL A 99 6.37 4.24 6.37
N ASP A 100 6.07 3.46 7.40
CA ASP A 100 6.82 3.39 8.67
C ASP A 100 7.86 2.25 8.67
N THR A 101 8.16 1.72 7.48
CA THR A 101 9.16 0.67 7.17
C THR A 101 9.70 0.88 5.76
N ASP A 102 10.81 0.24 5.39
CA ASP A 102 11.26 0.17 4.00
C ASP A 102 10.21 -0.51 3.11
N LEU A 103 9.72 0.21 2.09
CA LEU A 103 8.65 -0.23 1.19
C LEU A 103 9.08 -0.14 -0.26
N THR A 104 8.94 -1.24 -1.00
CA THR A 104 9.03 -1.27 -2.46
C THR A 104 7.65 -1.25 -3.09
N VAL A 105 7.40 -0.30 -3.99
CA VAL A 105 6.16 -0.20 -4.76
C VAL A 105 6.45 -0.54 -6.21
N THR A 106 5.67 -1.45 -6.81
CA THR A 106 5.93 -1.92 -8.19
C THR A 106 4.92 -1.41 -9.23
N ASN A 107 3.87 -0.73 -8.80
CA ASN A 107 2.82 -0.21 -9.68
C ASN A 107 2.84 1.32 -9.76
N GLN A 108 2.71 1.87 -10.98
CA GLN A 108 2.77 3.32 -11.23
C GLN A 108 1.60 4.12 -10.63
N THR A 109 0.45 3.49 -10.42
CA THR A 109 -0.76 4.17 -9.93
C THR A 109 -0.65 4.63 -8.48
N ILE A 110 0.43 4.29 -7.78
CA ILE A 110 0.76 4.82 -6.46
C ILE A 110 0.76 6.36 -6.40
N GLY A 111 1.14 7.03 -7.50
CA GLY A 111 1.14 8.49 -7.60
C GLY A 111 -0.25 9.14 -7.51
N THR A 112 -1.32 8.34 -7.51
CA THR A 112 -2.70 8.81 -7.35
C THR A 112 -3.11 9.00 -5.88
N ILE A 113 -2.36 8.43 -4.92
CA ILE A 113 -2.62 8.60 -3.48
C ILE A 113 -2.46 10.08 -3.10
N LYS A 114 -3.40 10.58 -2.28
CA LYS A 114 -3.44 12.00 -1.93
C LYS A 114 -2.26 12.43 -1.07
N THR A 115 -1.89 11.61 -0.09
CA THR A 115 -0.78 11.89 0.80
C THR A 115 0.02 10.61 1.06
N ILE A 116 1.33 10.70 0.89
CA ILE A 116 2.29 9.66 1.23
C ILE A 116 3.19 10.22 2.32
N ASN A 117 3.20 9.61 3.49
CA ASN A 117 4.09 9.95 4.59
C ASN A 117 5.19 8.88 4.68
N ILE A 118 6.45 9.31 4.67
CA ILE A 118 7.61 8.43 4.67
C ILE A 118 8.40 8.61 5.96
N GLY A 119 8.61 7.48 6.62
CA GLY A 119 9.26 7.37 7.91
C GLY A 119 8.37 7.78 9.07
N THR A 120 8.85 7.41 10.24
CA THR A 120 8.32 7.83 11.53
C THR A 120 9.37 8.72 12.18
N LEU A 121 8.97 9.72 12.97
CA LEU A 121 9.91 10.60 13.65
C LEU A 121 10.92 9.79 14.49
N GLY A 122 12.22 9.94 14.22
CA GLY A 122 13.29 9.20 14.91
C GLY A 122 13.61 7.83 14.33
N THR A 123 12.88 7.39 13.30
CA THR A 123 13.12 6.14 12.58
C THR A 123 13.03 6.40 11.07
N PRO A 124 14.16 6.67 10.39
CA PRO A 124 14.14 6.89 8.94
C PRO A 124 13.72 5.63 8.21
N GLN A 125 13.05 5.82 7.08
CA GLN A 125 12.59 4.72 6.22
C GLN A 125 12.73 5.11 4.76
N ASP A 126 12.92 4.10 3.91
CA ASP A 126 13.02 4.27 2.47
C ASP A 126 11.71 3.87 1.78
N LEU A 127 11.18 4.78 0.96
CA LEU A 127 10.17 4.44 -0.04
C LEU A 127 10.85 4.27 -1.41
N THR A 128 10.92 3.03 -1.89
CA THR A 128 11.39 2.72 -3.25
C THR A 128 10.21 2.53 -4.18
N ILE A 129 10.13 3.30 -5.26
CA ILE A 129 9.18 3.08 -6.34
C ILE A 129 9.95 2.44 -7.51
N ALA A 130 9.83 1.12 -7.61
CA ALA A 130 10.41 0.32 -8.68
C ALA A 130 9.39 0.20 -9.82
N VAL A 131 9.43 1.13 -10.76
CA VAL A 131 8.52 1.13 -11.91
C VAL A 131 9.10 0.26 -13.03
N ASN A 132 8.33 -0.75 -13.45
CA ASN A 132 8.65 -1.56 -14.62
C ASN A 132 8.13 -0.96 -15.94
N GLN A 133 7.56 0.25 -15.91
CA GLN A 133 7.04 0.97 -17.08
C GLN A 133 7.20 2.49 -16.95
N ALA A 134 7.29 3.19 -18.09
CA ALA A 134 7.80 4.56 -18.23
C ALA A 134 6.92 5.71 -17.67
N ALA A 135 5.82 5.45 -16.96
CA ALA A 135 4.84 6.48 -16.61
C ALA A 135 4.56 6.58 -15.09
N LEU A 136 5.60 6.89 -14.30
CA LEU A 136 5.35 7.46 -12.96
C LEU A 136 5.07 8.95 -13.12
N GLY A 137 3.79 9.32 -13.08
CA GLY A 137 3.37 10.72 -12.94
C GLY A 137 3.05 11.03 -11.48
N LEU A 138 3.73 12.01 -10.88
CA LEU A 138 3.13 12.72 -9.75
C LEU A 138 2.09 13.66 -10.34
N LEU A 139 0.81 13.25 -10.30
CA LEU A 139 -0.26 14.02 -10.93
C LEU A 139 -0.35 15.42 -10.31
N VAL A 140 -0.50 16.43 -11.16
CA VAL A 140 -0.79 17.80 -10.73
C VAL A 140 -2.22 17.83 -10.17
N GLY A 141 -2.33 17.73 -8.84
CA GLY A 141 -3.62 17.67 -8.13
C GLY A 141 -3.53 17.97 -6.63
N GLY A 142 -2.43 18.56 -6.18
CA GLY A 142 -2.16 18.82 -4.77
C GLY A 142 -1.91 17.55 -3.94
N ASN A 143 -1.37 16.50 -4.56
CA ASN A 143 -0.84 15.33 -3.86
C ASN A 143 0.45 15.73 -3.13
N LYS A 144 0.72 15.09 -1.98
CA LYS A 144 1.87 15.43 -1.13
C LYS A 144 2.69 14.19 -0.80
N ILE A 145 4.01 14.34 -0.81
CA ILE A 145 4.95 13.39 -0.22
C ILE A 145 5.63 14.12 0.93
N ASN A 146 5.47 13.60 2.14
CA ASN A 146 6.04 14.19 3.36
C ASN A 146 7.08 13.23 3.93
N PHE A 147 8.21 13.78 4.39
CA PHE A 147 9.24 13.04 5.11
C PHE A 147 9.14 13.40 6.59
N SER A 148 8.83 12.41 7.44
CA SER A 148 8.66 12.63 8.89
C SER A 148 10.00 12.66 9.64
N ASP A 149 11.05 12.14 9.02
CA ASP A 149 12.43 12.16 9.51
C ASP A 149 13.35 12.76 8.46
N SER A 150 14.40 13.48 8.89
CA SER A 150 15.33 14.15 7.97
C SER A 150 16.17 13.18 7.14
N ASN A 151 16.28 11.92 7.56
CA ASN A 151 17.05 10.89 6.87
C ASN A 151 16.17 9.92 6.06
N SER A 152 14.85 10.08 6.06
CA SER A 152 13.96 9.30 5.18
C SER A 152 14.22 9.61 3.71
N THR A 153 14.10 8.61 2.85
CA THR A 153 14.40 8.79 1.42
C THR A 153 13.27 8.34 0.49
N LEU A 154 13.19 8.99 -0.67
CA LEU A 154 12.38 8.56 -1.81
C LEU A 154 13.33 8.13 -2.93
N ILE A 155 13.26 6.86 -3.30
CA ILE A 155 14.11 6.27 -4.34
C ILE A 155 13.23 5.97 -5.56
N LEU A 156 13.55 6.59 -6.69
CA LEU A 156 12.91 6.32 -7.97
C LEU A 156 13.82 5.41 -8.80
N GLN A 157 13.42 4.16 -8.99
CA GLN A 157 14.22 3.16 -9.70
C GLN A 157 13.51 2.69 -10.96
N ILE A 158 14.20 2.80 -12.11
CA ILE A 158 13.75 2.22 -13.37
C ILE A 158 14.37 0.83 -13.50
N TRP A 159 13.54 -0.20 -13.65
CA TRP A 159 14.02 -1.54 -13.98
C TRP A 159 13.95 -1.74 -15.49
N SER A 160 15.12 -1.72 -16.16
CA SER A 160 15.21 -2.21 -17.53
C SER A 160 15.46 -3.72 -17.50
N SER A 161 14.50 -4.50 -17.99
CA SER A 161 14.77 -5.90 -18.33
C SER A 161 15.71 -5.90 -19.53
N SER A 162 17.01 -6.04 -19.26
CA SER A 162 18.03 -6.15 -20.29
C SER A 162 17.93 -7.52 -20.98
N SER A 163 17.00 -7.68 -21.92
CA SER A 163 17.09 -8.75 -22.91
C SER A 163 18.13 -8.35 -23.95
N ARG A 164 19.42 -8.57 -23.64
CA ARG A 164 20.46 -8.60 -24.67
C ARG A 164 20.29 -9.89 -25.46
N ASN A 165 19.50 -9.83 -26.53
CA ASN A 165 19.65 -10.76 -27.64
C ASN A 165 20.82 -10.23 -28.48
N ILE A 166 21.97 -10.90 -28.35
CA ILE A 166 23.03 -10.88 -29.36
C ILE A 166 22.72 -12.00 -30.35
#